data_AF-A0A182TM71-F1
#
_entry.id   AF-A0A182TM71-F1
#
_cell.length_a   1.000
_cell.length_b   1.000
_cell.length_c   1.000
_cell.angle_alpha   90.00
_cell.angle_beta   90.00
_cell.angle_gamma   90.00
#
_symmetry.space_group_name_H-M   'P 1'
#
loop_
_entity.id
_entity.type
_entity.pdbx_description
1 polymer ?
#
loop_
_entity_poly.entity_id
_entity_poly.type
_entity_poly.pdbx_seq_one_letter_code
_entity_poly.pdbx_strand_id
1 'polypeptide(L)'
;MQHTRFEVVILYFIVITTKVQVSSEKLPIVLWHGMGDTCCFPFSLGGVTKFLESEINVYVKSIEIGNSITEDFKSGYLIHPNQQVTFEQTVFPTN
;
A
#
# COMPACT_ATOMS: atom_id res chain seq x y z
N MET A 1 2.20 52.65 -21.99
CA MET A 1 1.79 52.48 -20.58
C MET A 1 0.50 51.66 -20.37
N GLN A 2 -0.44 51.58 -21.32
CA GLN A 2 -1.65 50.72 -21.19
C GLN A 2 -1.39 49.23 -21.53
N HIS A 3 -0.55 48.93 -22.54
CA HIS A 3 -0.22 47.54 -22.92
C HIS A 3 0.45 46.75 -21.79
N THR A 4 1.41 47.35 -21.09
CA THR A 4 2.12 46.71 -19.96
C THR A 4 1.20 46.40 -18.78
N ARG A 5 0.06 47.09 -18.64
CA ARG A 5 -0.93 46.82 -17.59
C ARG A 5 -1.85 45.67 -17.96
N PHE A 6 -2.22 45.54 -19.23
CA PHE A 6 -3.04 44.45 -19.73
C PHE A 6 -2.30 43.10 -19.64
N GLU A 7 -1.01 43.08 -20.03
CA GLU A 7 -0.14 41.90 -19.92
C GLU A 7 -0.02 41.40 -18.46
N VAL A 8 0.13 42.33 -17.51
CA VAL A 8 0.23 41.99 -16.07
C VAL A 8 -1.08 41.44 -15.53
N VAL A 9 -2.23 41.97 -15.98
CA VAL A 9 -3.55 41.45 -15.59
C VAL A 9 -3.78 40.05 -16.17
N ILE A 10 -3.36 39.82 -17.41
CA ILE A 10 -3.44 38.51 -18.07
C ILE A 10 -2.57 37.49 -17.33
N LEU A 11 -1.32 37.83 -17.01
CA LEU A 11 -0.42 36.97 -16.23
C LEU A 11 -0.99 36.65 -14.84
N TYR A 12 -1.57 37.65 -14.16
CA TYR A 12 -2.24 37.45 -12.88
C TYR A 12 -3.43 36.49 -12.98
N PHE A 13 -4.25 36.63 -14.03
CA PHE A 13 -5.39 35.73 -14.29
C PHE A 13 -4.94 34.29 -14.61
N ILE A 14 -3.83 34.13 -15.34
CA ILE A 14 -3.25 32.81 -15.66
C ILE A 14 -2.76 32.13 -14.39
N VAL A 15 -2.04 32.84 -13.52
CA VAL A 15 -1.56 32.30 -12.23
C VAL A 15 -2.70 31.89 -11.31
N ILE A 16 -3.82 32.61 -11.32
CA ILE A 16 -5.01 32.25 -10.53
C ILE A 16 -5.73 31.00 -11.09
N THR A 17 -5.68 30.77 -12.39
CA THR A 17 -6.39 29.66 -13.03
C THR A 17 -5.61 28.35 -13.05
N THR A 18 -4.29 28.36 -12.81
CA THR A 18 -3.50 27.13 -12.68
C THR A 18 -3.85 26.38 -11.40
N LYS A 19 -4.61 25.30 -11.51
CA LYS A 19 -4.82 24.33 -10.43
C LYS A 19 -3.56 23.47 -10.29
N VAL A 20 -2.88 23.55 -9.16
CA VAL A 20 -1.81 22.61 -8.81
C VAL A 20 -2.45 21.27 -8.48
N GLN A 21 -2.23 20.27 -9.32
CA GLN A 21 -2.69 18.90 -9.08
C GLN A 21 -1.62 18.19 -8.22
N VAL A 22 -1.83 18.15 -6.91
CA VAL A 22 -1.02 17.33 -6.01
C VAL A 22 -1.48 15.88 -6.17
N SER A 23 -0.72 15.09 -6.92
CA SER A 23 -0.90 13.64 -6.95
C SER A 23 -0.39 13.06 -5.64
N SER A 24 -1.29 12.63 -4.75
CA SER A 24 -0.91 11.82 -3.60
C SER A 24 -0.55 10.42 -4.10
N GLU A 25 0.75 10.13 -4.18
CA GLU A 25 1.23 8.76 -4.42
C GLU A 25 0.69 7.87 -3.29
N LYS A 26 -0.03 6.80 -3.65
CA LYS A 26 -0.59 5.88 -2.65
C LYS A 26 0.51 4.94 -2.18
N LEU A 27 0.81 5.00 -0.89
CA LEU A 27 1.82 4.15 -0.28
C LEU A 27 1.33 2.69 -0.26
N PRO A 28 2.17 1.71 -0.64
CA PRO A 28 1.80 0.30 -0.56
C PRO A 28 1.50 -0.13 0.88
N ILE A 29 0.60 -1.09 1.04
CA ILE A 29 0.24 -1.65 2.34
C ILE A 29 0.85 -3.04 2.47
N VAL A 30 1.48 -3.31 3.61
CA VAL A 30 1.96 -4.65 3.98
C VAL A 30 1.13 -5.15 5.16
N LEU A 31 0.50 -6.31 5.01
CA LEU A 31 -0.26 -6.98 6.05
C LEU A 31 0.61 -8.08 6.67
N TRP A 32 0.93 -7.90 7.95
CA TRP A 32 1.55 -8.93 8.79
C TRP A 32 0.51 -9.39 9.80
N HIS A 33 0.27 -10.70 9.87
CA HIS A 33 -0.85 -11.27 10.62
C HIS A 33 -0.41 -12.25 11.70
N GLY A 34 -1.38 -12.67 12.52
CA GLY A 34 -1.21 -13.62 13.62
C GLY A 34 -2.55 -14.22 14.04
N MET A 35 -2.61 -14.87 15.21
CA MET A 35 -3.86 -15.43 15.79
C MET A 35 -4.61 -16.41 14.85
N GLY A 36 -3.88 -17.11 13.99
CA GLY A 36 -4.47 -18.05 13.03
C GLY A 36 -5.08 -17.42 11.78
N ASP A 37 -4.92 -16.11 11.58
CA ASP A 37 -5.15 -15.55 10.25
C ASP A 37 -4.14 -16.12 9.26
N THR A 38 -4.54 -16.12 7.99
CA THR A 38 -3.70 -16.64 6.89
C THR A 38 -3.69 -15.64 5.75
N CYS A 39 -2.53 -15.47 5.10
CA CYS A 39 -2.27 -14.40 4.15
C CYS A 39 -3.30 -14.28 3.03
N CYS A 40 -3.77 -15.44 2.59
CA CYS A 40 -4.30 -15.59 1.24
C CYS A 40 -5.66 -16.29 1.23
N PHE A 41 -6.14 -16.71 2.39
CA PHE A 41 -7.45 -17.35 2.49
C PHE A 41 -8.55 -16.30 2.29
N PRO A 42 -9.54 -16.52 1.39
CA PRO A 42 -10.54 -15.51 1.04
C PRO A 42 -11.36 -14.98 2.21
N PHE A 43 -11.52 -15.78 3.27
CA PHE A 43 -12.28 -15.42 4.48
C PHE A 43 -11.39 -14.88 5.62
N SER A 44 -10.09 -14.68 5.38
CA SER A 44 -9.12 -14.04 6.28
C SER A 44 -8.45 -12.88 5.53
N LEU A 45 -7.11 -12.81 5.48
CA LEU A 45 -6.42 -11.67 4.86
C LEU A 45 -6.58 -11.58 3.35
N GLY A 46 -6.96 -12.67 2.67
CA GLY A 46 -7.31 -12.60 1.25
C GLY A 46 -8.54 -11.70 1.01
N GLY A 47 -9.50 -11.68 1.94
CA GLY A 47 -10.66 -10.79 1.88
C GLY A 47 -10.30 -9.34 2.19
N VAL A 48 -9.47 -9.13 3.21
CA VAL A 48 -8.98 -7.78 3.60
C VAL A 48 -8.14 -7.16 2.48
N THR A 49 -7.26 -7.94 1.86
CA THR A 49 -6.45 -7.52 0.71
C THR A 49 -7.34 -7.01 -0.41
N LYS A 50 -8.33 -7.82 -0.84
CA LYS A 50 -9.27 -7.43 -1.90
C LYS A 50 -10.06 -6.17 -1.56
N PHE A 51 -10.51 -6.05 -0.31
CA PHE A 51 -11.24 -4.87 0.15
C PHE A 51 -10.37 -3.61 0.08
N LEU A 52 -9.13 -3.66 0.56
CA LEU A 52 -8.22 -2.52 0.51
C LEU A 52 -7.85 -2.15 -0.93
N GLU A 53 -7.58 -3.14 -1.77
CA GLU A 53 -7.31 -2.92 -3.20
C GLU A 53 -8.51 -2.27 -3.90
N SER A 54 -9.76 -2.69 -3.59
CA SER A 54 -10.95 -2.14 -4.24
C SER A 54 -11.34 -0.75 -3.74
N GLU A 55 -11.30 -0.51 -2.43
CA GLU A 55 -11.79 0.73 -1.84
C GLU A 55 -10.82 1.90 -2.01
N ILE A 56 -9.52 1.62 -1.90
CA ILE A 56 -8.50 2.67 -1.92
C ILE A 56 -7.46 2.48 -3.03
N ASN A 57 -7.66 1.58 -3.99
CA ASN A 57 -6.84 1.44 -5.21
C ASN A 57 -5.32 1.53 -4.92
N VAL A 58 -4.85 0.66 -4.03
CA VAL A 58 -3.48 0.62 -3.54
C VAL A 58 -2.92 -0.79 -3.68
N TYR A 59 -1.61 -0.94 -3.87
CA TYR A 59 -0.96 -2.24 -3.81
C TYR A 59 -0.95 -2.77 -2.38
N VAL A 60 -1.40 -4.01 -2.18
CA VAL A 60 -1.44 -4.66 -0.88
C VAL A 60 -0.67 -5.98 -0.96
N LYS A 61 0.28 -6.17 -0.04
CA LYS A 61 1.02 -7.42 0.13
C LYS A 61 0.66 -8.03 1.48
N SER A 62 0.03 -9.19 1.47
CA SER A 62 -0.05 -10.02 2.68
C SER A 62 1.17 -10.93 2.77
N ILE A 63 1.86 -10.88 3.90
CA ILE A 63 3.03 -11.73 4.20
C ILE A 63 2.52 -13.15 4.43
N GLU A 64 3.10 -14.14 3.77
CA GLU A 64 2.84 -15.57 4.03
C GLU A 64 3.97 -16.11 4.90
N ILE A 65 3.62 -16.65 6.06
CA ILE A 65 4.55 -17.08 7.11
C ILE A 65 4.53 -18.61 7.18
N GLY A 66 5.00 -19.23 6.10
CA GLY A 66 5.03 -20.69 5.93
C GLY A 66 4.97 -21.08 4.46
N ASN A 67 5.07 -22.38 4.16
CA ASN A 67 4.99 -22.93 2.80
C ASN A 67 3.59 -23.48 2.47
N SER A 68 2.63 -23.30 3.39
CA SER A 68 1.26 -23.74 3.21
C SER A 68 0.32 -22.97 4.14
N ILE A 69 -0.96 -22.92 3.79
CA ILE A 69 -2.03 -22.33 4.62
C ILE A 69 -2.01 -22.88 6.07
N THR A 70 -1.71 -24.16 6.25
CA THR A 70 -1.65 -24.77 7.59
C THR A 70 -0.42 -24.33 8.39
N GLU A 71 0.72 -24.15 7.71
CA GLU A 71 1.93 -23.64 8.34
C GLU A 71 1.76 -22.16 8.72
N ASP A 72 1.18 -21.38 7.82
CA ASP A 72 0.83 -19.97 8.00
C ASP A 72 -0.17 -19.75 9.15
N PHE A 73 -1.20 -20.60 9.24
CA PHE A 73 -2.13 -20.60 10.37
C PHE A 73 -1.41 -20.87 11.71
N LYS A 74 -0.54 -21.89 11.74
CA LYS A 74 0.19 -22.28 12.96
C LYS A 74 1.21 -21.22 13.36
N SER A 75 1.87 -20.60 12.39
CA SER A 75 2.88 -19.58 12.64
C SER A 75 2.30 -18.36 13.33
N GLY A 76 1.05 -18.00 12.99
CA GLY A 76 0.29 -16.95 13.67
C GLY A 76 0.08 -17.16 15.17
N TYR A 77 0.22 -18.39 15.68
CA TYR A 77 0.15 -18.70 17.12
C TYR A 77 1.50 -19.04 17.75
N LEU A 78 2.37 -19.75 17.02
CA LEU A 78 3.44 -20.53 17.64
C LEU A 78 4.86 -20.11 17.22
N ILE A 79 5.01 -19.32 16.16
CA ILE A 79 6.34 -18.94 15.65
C ILE A 79 6.73 -17.57 16.20
N HIS A 80 7.96 -17.46 16.71
CA HIS A 80 8.47 -16.21 17.25
C HIS A 80 8.55 -15.13 16.15
N PRO A 81 8.14 -13.87 16.40
CA PRO A 81 8.10 -12.81 15.38
C PRO A 81 9.40 -12.64 14.58
N ASN A 82 10.56 -12.68 15.23
CA ASN A 82 11.87 -12.61 14.53
C ASN A 82 12.06 -13.74 13.51
N GLN A 83 11.52 -14.93 13.76
CA GLN A 83 11.56 -16.03 12.79
C GLN A 83 10.60 -15.78 11.63
N GLN A 84 9.43 -15.19 11.88
CA GLN A 84 8.46 -14.85 10.84
C GLN A 84 9.03 -13.87 9.80
N VAL A 85 9.78 -12.84 10.25
CA VAL A 85 10.46 -11.89 9.35
C VAL A 85 11.53 -12.56 8.49
N THR A 86 12.14 -13.65 9.00
CA THR A 86 13.15 -14.42 8.26
C THR A 86 12.51 -15.21 7.12
N PHE A 87 11.30 -15.75 7.31
CA PHE A 87 10.55 -16.42 6.24
C PHE A 87 10.26 -15.46 5.07
N GLU A 88 9.82 -14.24 5.38
CA GLU A 88 9.56 -13.23 4.33
C GLU A 88 10.84 -12.88 3.54
N GLN A 89 12.01 -12.82 4.19
CA GLN A 89 13.29 -12.57 3.51
C GLN A 89 13.68 -13.65 2.50
N THR A 90 13.22 -14.89 2.68
CA THR A 90 13.45 -15.96 1.68
C THR A 90 12.54 -15.83 0.46
N VAL A 91 11.39 -15.16 0.60
CA VAL A 91 10.41 -14.92 -0.47
C VAL A 91 10.72 -13.61 -1.23
N PHE A 92 11.36 -12.64 -0.57
CA PHE A 92 11.86 -11.41 -1.17
C PHE A 92 13.36 -11.24 -0.91
N PRO A 93 14.24 -11.82 -1.74
CA PRO A 93 15.65 -11.53 -1.64
C PRO A 93 15.86 -10.04 -1.92
N THR A 94 16.30 -9.31 -0.91
CA THR A 94 16.87 -7.97 -1.12
C THR A 94 18.14 -8.17 -1.94
N ASN A 95 18.16 -7.66 -3.18
CA ASN A 95 19.37 -7.56 -3.99
C ASN A 95 20.47 -6.80 -3.26
#